data_AF-A0ABD3WJS0-F1
#
_entry.id   AF-A0ABD3WJS0-F1
#
_cell.length_a   1.000
_cell.length_b   1.000
_cell.length_c   1.000
_cell.angle_alpha   90.00
_cell.angle_beta   90.00
_cell.angle_gamma   90.00
#
_symmetry.space_group_name_H-M   'P 1'
#
loop_
_entity.id
_entity.type
_entity.pdbx_description
1 polymer ?
#
loop_
_entity_poly.entity_id
_entity_poly.type
_entity_poly.pdbx_seq_one_letter_code
_entity_poly.pdbx_strand_id
1 'polypeptide(L)'
;HAVVASSKVYVQPAITRTADCFTDVSFKFSDQGPRTLCLKAADSDGEKRCFTIDVIVPSEDPCVPSPCKNKGKCLRKLNSTFECICGTEYTGQMCENGASWLQILDLS
;
A
#
# COMPACT_ATOMS: atom_id res chain seq x y z
N HIS A 1 5.70 -8.10 12.40
CA HIS A 1 6.62 -7.87 11.27
C HIS A 1 6.22 -6.57 10.58
N ALA A 2 7.00 -5.49 10.74
CA ALA A 2 6.70 -4.20 10.13
C ALA A 2 7.48 -4.06 8.82
N VAL A 3 6.78 -3.79 7.71
CA VAL A 3 7.39 -3.54 6.40
C VAL A 3 7.80 -2.08 6.34
N VAL A 4 9.10 -1.78 6.34
CA VAL A 4 9.62 -0.42 6.15
C VAL A 4 9.55 -0.10 4.66
N ALA A 5 8.78 0.92 4.27
CA ALA A 5 8.81 1.47 2.92
C ALA A 5 9.87 2.58 2.87
N SER A 6 10.96 2.34 2.13
CA SER A 6 12.01 3.34 1.88
C SER A 6 11.84 3.91 0.47
N SER A 7 11.53 5.21 0.35
CA SER A 7 11.56 5.92 -0.93
C SER A 7 12.92 6.57 -1.12
N LYS A 8 13.67 6.16 -2.15
CA LYS A 8 14.96 6.75 -2.48
C LYS A 8 14.75 8.03 -3.30
N VAL A 9 15.20 9.17 -2.77
CA VAL A 9 15.29 10.43 -3.52
C VAL A 9 16.66 10.49 -4.17
N TYR A 10 16.71 10.51 -5.51
CA TYR A 10 17.95 10.62 -6.27
C TYR A 10 18.21 12.08 -6.61
N VAL A 11 19.35 12.62 -6.18
CA VAL A 11 19.84 13.93 -6.61
C VAL A 11 21.07 13.68 -7.46
N GLN A 12 20.97 13.89 -8.78
CA GLN A 12 22.14 13.82 -9.66
C GLN A 12 22.89 15.15 -9.60
N PRO A 13 24.18 15.16 -9.20
CA PRO A 13 24.99 16.36 -9.32
C PRO A 13 25.24 16.68 -10.79
N ALA A 14 25.03 17.94 -11.17
CA ALA A 14 25.59 18.45 -12.40
C ALA A 14 27.12 18.52 -12.21
N ILE A 15 27.84 17.59 -12.86
CA ILE A 15 29.25 17.72 -13.26
C ILE A 15 30.36 17.19 -12.30
N THR A 16 30.12 16.29 -11.33
CA THR A 16 31.26 15.55 -10.72
C THR A 16 30.98 14.06 -10.49
N ARG A 17 31.96 13.23 -10.88
CA ARG A 17 31.93 11.76 -10.82
C ARG A 17 31.90 11.26 -9.37
N THR A 18 30.99 10.33 -9.11
CA THR A 18 31.02 9.24 -8.11
C THR A 18 30.88 9.58 -6.62
N ALA A 19 29.78 10.23 -6.23
CA ALA A 19 29.17 9.95 -4.93
C ALA A 19 27.65 10.16 -5.04
N ASP A 20 26.90 9.10 -5.30
CA ASP A 20 25.45 9.13 -5.14
C ASP A 20 25.17 9.22 -3.62
N CYS A 21 24.82 10.41 -3.14
CA CYS A 21 24.42 10.60 -1.75
C CYS A 21 22.98 10.10 -1.58
N PHE A 22 22.83 8.88 -1.09
CA PHE A 22 21.53 8.36 -0.68
C PHE A 22 21.22 8.80 0.75
N THR A 23 20.06 9.43 0.94
CA THR A 23 19.46 9.60 2.27
C THR A 23 18.13 8.86 2.29
N ASP A 24 18.04 7.81 3.09
CA ASP A 24 16.78 7.09 3.27
C ASP A 24 15.91 7.84 4.29
N VAL A 25 14.68 8.15 3.92
CA VAL A 25 13.67 8.74 4.83
C VAL A 25 12.75 7.62 5.29
N SER A 26 12.68 7.40 6.61
CA SER A 26 11.80 6.40 7.22
C SER A 26 10.77 7.07 8.13
N PHE A 27 9.52 6.66 8.00
CA PHE A 27 8.43 7.12 8.87
C PHE A 27 8.04 6.03 9.86
N LYS A 28 7.73 6.41 11.10
CA LYS A 28 7.17 5.48 12.08
C LYS A 28 5.70 5.22 11.77
N PHE A 29 5.35 3.95 11.61
CA PHE A 29 3.97 3.50 11.46
C PHE A 29 3.10 3.72 12.71
N SER A 30 3.63 4.19 13.84
CA SER A 30 2.79 4.57 14.99
C SER A 30 2.16 5.94 14.82
N ASP A 31 2.73 6.78 13.96
CA ASP A 31 2.45 8.22 13.97
C ASP A 31 1.64 8.58 12.72
N GLN A 32 0.38 8.11 12.70
CA GLN A 32 -0.59 8.36 11.62
C GLN A 32 -0.67 9.85 11.25
N GLY A 33 -0.90 10.11 9.97
CA GLY A 33 -1.17 11.46 9.45
C GLY A 33 -0.05 12.05 8.58
N PRO A 34 -0.21 13.32 8.21
CA PRO A 34 0.66 13.97 7.23
C PRO A 34 2.06 14.21 7.80
N ARG A 35 3.07 13.91 6.99
CA ARG A 35 4.48 14.19 7.27
C ARG A 35 5.06 15.02 6.15
N THR A 36 5.66 16.14 6.51
CA THR A 36 6.29 17.04 5.54
C THR A 36 7.77 16.71 5.42
N LEU A 37 8.18 16.26 4.24
CA LEU A 37 9.58 16.10 3.86
C LEU A 37 10.02 17.32 3.05
N CYS A 38 10.98 18.09 3.55
CA CYS A 38 11.53 19.22 2.82
C CYS A 38 12.97 18.94 2.38
N LEU A 39 13.23 19.07 1.09
CA LEU A 39 14.56 19.07 0.49
C LEU A 39 15.01 20.53 0.31
N LYS A 40 16.24 20.83 0.71
CA LYS A 40 16.87 22.13 0.45
C LYS A 40 18.16 21.88 -0.33
N ALA A 41 18.39 22.63 -1.41
CA ALA A 41 19.70 22.61 -2.07
C ALA A 41 20.79 23.09 -1.11
N ALA A 42 21.98 22.49 -1.20
CA ALA A 42 23.05 22.62 -0.21
C ALA A 42 23.92 23.88 -0.37
N ASP A 43 23.70 24.67 -1.41
CA ASP A 43 24.37 25.95 -1.65
C ASP A 43 23.75 27.09 -0.81
N SER A 44 24.43 28.25 -0.79
CA SER A 44 24.16 29.34 0.16
C SER A 44 22.74 29.90 0.10
N ASP A 45 22.06 29.76 -1.04
CA ASP A 45 20.69 30.27 -1.28
C ASP A 45 19.74 29.20 -1.86
N GLY A 46 20.05 27.92 -1.61
CA GLY A 46 19.36 26.80 -2.24
C GLY A 46 17.84 26.75 -2.06
N GLU A 47 17.13 26.47 -3.15
CA GLU A 47 15.68 26.33 -3.18
C GLU A 47 15.21 25.22 -2.22
N LYS A 48 14.14 25.51 -1.45
CA LYS A 48 13.48 24.55 -0.57
C LYS A 48 12.20 24.03 -1.21
N ARG A 49 12.10 22.72 -1.42
CA ARG A 49 10.88 22.06 -1.86
C ARG A 49 10.39 21.09 -0.80
N CYS A 50 9.10 21.19 -0.49
CA CYS A 50 8.46 20.32 0.51
C CYS A 50 7.41 19.43 -0.15
N PHE A 51 7.34 18.19 0.33
CA PHE A 51 6.39 17.17 -0.08
C PHE A 51 5.64 16.70 1.16
N THR A 52 4.31 16.63 1.07
CA THR A 52 3.48 16.05 2.13
C THR A 52 3.26 14.58 1.81
N ILE A 53 3.53 13.73 2.79
CA ILE A 53 3.38 12.27 2.70
C ILE A 53 2.40 11.85 3.79
N ASP A 54 1.27 11.28 3.40
CA ASP A 54 0.29 10.76 4.35
C ASP A 54 0.67 9.36 4.80
N VAL A 55 1.05 9.23 6.07
CA VAL A 55 1.32 7.93 6.69
C VAL A 55 -0.01 7.34 7.12
N ILE A 56 -0.57 6.50 6.25
CA ILE A 56 -1.82 5.79 6.50
C ILE A 56 -1.49 4.49 7.23
N VAL A 57 -1.87 4.43 8.49
CA VAL A 57 -1.93 3.17 9.23
C VAL A 57 -3.41 2.78 9.19
N PRO A 58 -3.79 1.80 8.37
CA PRO A 58 -5.16 1.29 8.40
C PRO A 58 -5.46 0.82 9.83
N SER A 59 -6.38 1.55 10.47
CA SER A 59 -6.69 1.48 11.89
C SER A 59 -7.39 0.20 12.29
N GLU A 60 -7.94 -0.55 11.33
CA GLU A 60 -8.50 -1.86 11.53
C GLU A 60 -8.07 -2.80 10.40
N ASP A 61 -7.90 -4.09 10.73
CA ASP A 61 -7.77 -5.12 9.72
C ASP A 61 -9.18 -5.46 9.21
N PRO A 62 -9.55 -5.08 7.98
CA PRO A 62 -10.89 -5.35 7.45
C PRO A 62 -11.16 -6.85 7.25
N CYS A 63 -10.16 -7.71 7.49
CA CYS A 63 -10.31 -9.16 7.55
C CYS A 63 -10.59 -9.71 8.97
N VAL A 64 -10.79 -8.85 9.98
CA VAL A 64 -11.01 -9.26 11.38
C VAL A 64 -12.24 -8.56 11.98
N PRO A 65 -13.38 -9.27 12.19
CA PRO A 65 -13.63 -10.65 11.77
C PRO A 65 -13.76 -10.75 10.24
N SER A 66 -13.44 -11.93 9.68
CA SER A 66 -13.46 -12.11 8.22
C SER A 66 -14.83 -11.77 7.61
N PRO A 67 -14.92 -10.81 6.68
CA PRO A 67 -16.16 -10.49 5.99
C PRO A 67 -16.54 -11.59 5.00
N CYS A 68 -15.56 -12.34 4.48
CA CYS A 68 -15.77 -13.38 3.48
C CYS A 68 -16.57 -14.57 4.07
N LYS A 69 -17.69 -14.88 3.44
CA LYS A 69 -18.55 -16.03 3.71
C LYS A 69 -18.03 -17.27 3.01
N ASN A 70 -18.66 -18.42 3.31
CA ASN A 70 -18.44 -19.69 2.62
C ASN A 70 -16.95 -20.10 2.54
N LYS A 71 -16.20 -19.81 3.60
CA LYS A 71 -14.74 -20.09 3.71
C LYS A 71 -13.89 -19.37 2.65
N GLY A 72 -14.38 -18.27 2.07
CA GLY A 72 -13.60 -17.41 1.20
C GLY A 72 -12.37 -16.84 1.89
N LYS A 73 -11.28 -16.65 1.15
CA LYS A 73 -10.02 -16.11 1.68
C LYS A 73 -10.05 -14.59 1.63
N CYS A 74 -9.95 -13.94 2.80
CA CYS A 74 -9.87 -12.49 2.88
C CYS A 74 -8.45 -11.98 2.57
N LEU A 75 -8.36 -10.99 1.69
CA LEU A 75 -7.15 -10.24 1.40
C LEU A 75 -7.36 -8.78 1.77
N ARG A 76 -6.53 -8.27 2.68
CA ARG A 76 -6.49 -6.85 3.01
C ARG A 76 -5.88 -6.05 1.86
N LYS A 77 -6.47 -4.91 1.55
CA LYS A 77 -6.04 -3.93 0.55
C LYS A 77 -5.62 -2.61 1.22
N LEU A 78 -5.13 -1.68 0.41
CA LEU A 78 -4.81 -0.31 0.87
C LEU A 78 -6.09 0.40 1.36
N ASN A 79 -5.91 1.46 2.15
CA ASN A 79 -7.02 2.30 2.65
C ASN A 79 -8.09 1.54 3.47
N SER A 80 -7.69 0.53 4.25
CA SER A 80 -8.60 -0.25 5.11
C SER A 80 -9.71 -1.00 4.33
N THR A 81 -9.48 -1.33 3.07
CA THR A 81 -10.42 -2.11 2.23
C THR A 81 -10.05 -3.59 2.18
N PHE A 82 -10.96 -4.45 1.74
CA PHE A 82 -10.73 -5.90 1.60
C PHE A 82 -11.20 -6.44 0.25
N GLU A 83 -10.71 -7.62 -0.11
CA GLU A 83 -11.16 -8.43 -1.23
C GLU A 83 -11.34 -9.89 -0.76
N CYS A 84 -12.41 -10.55 -1.20
CA CYS A 84 -12.62 -11.97 -0.94
C CYS A 84 -12.29 -12.81 -2.17
N ILE A 85 -11.40 -13.79 -2.01
CA ILE A 85 -11.21 -14.86 -3.00
C ILE A 85 -12.20 -15.97 -2.68
N CYS A 86 -13.16 -16.18 -3.57
CA CYS A 86 -14.19 -17.19 -3.43
C CYS A 86 -13.73 -18.56 -3.96
N GLY A 87 -14.29 -19.63 -3.40
CA GLY A 87 -14.17 -20.96 -3.99
C GLY A 87 -14.97 -21.05 -5.30
N THR A 88 -14.74 -22.10 -6.09
CA THR A 88 -15.39 -22.30 -7.41
C THR A 88 -16.92 -22.26 -7.34
N GLU A 89 -17.49 -22.72 -6.23
CA GLU A 89 -18.93 -22.78 -6.00
C GLU A 89 -19.52 -21.49 -5.42
N TYR A 90 -18.78 -20.38 -5.33
CA TYR A 90 -19.25 -19.16 -4.70
C TYR A 90 -18.85 -17.89 -5.46
N THR A 91 -19.72 -16.90 -5.44
CA THR A 91 -19.54 -15.59 -6.07
C THR A 91 -20.08 -14.47 -5.18
N GLY A 92 -19.93 -13.21 -5.61
CA GLY A 92 -20.27 -12.04 -4.82
C GLY A 92 -19.07 -11.45 -4.08
N GLN A 93 -19.19 -10.20 -3.63
CA GLN A 93 -18.07 -9.46 -3.02
C GLN A 93 -17.59 -10.12 -1.72
N MET A 94 -18.49 -10.78 -1.00
CA MET A 94 -18.21 -11.49 0.25
C MET A 94 -18.36 -13.00 0.07
N CYS A 95 -18.38 -13.52 -1.15
CA CYS A 95 -18.63 -14.94 -1.46
C CYS A 95 -19.98 -15.43 -0.90
N GLU A 96 -20.98 -14.56 -0.82
CA GLU A 96 -22.28 -14.82 -0.24
C GLU A 96 -23.22 -15.61 -1.15
N ASN A 97 -22.97 -15.61 -2.46
CA ASN A 97 -23.81 -16.28 -3.44
C ASN A 97 -23.21 -17.64 -3.79
N GLY A 98 -24.01 -18.71 -3.77
CA GLY A 98 -23.61 -19.97 -4.39
C GLY A 98 -23.57 -19.80 -5.91
N ALA A 99 -22.49 -20.21 -6.56
CA ALA A 99 -22.50 -20.42 -8.00
C ALA A 99 -23.56 -21.50 -8.27
N SER A 100 -24.65 -21.11 -8.93
CA SER A 100 -25.62 -22.07 -9.42
C SER A 100 -24.90 -23.03 -10.35
N TRP A 101 -25.05 -24.34 -10.12
CA TRP A 101 -24.50 -25.44 -10.92
C TRP A 101 -24.85 -25.39 -12.42
N LEU A 102 -25.59 -24.38 -12.88
CA LEU A 102 -25.94 -24.13 -14.27
C LEU A 102 -24.83 -23.47 -15.10
N GLN A 103 -23.73 -22.97 -14.52
CA GLN A 103 -22.62 -22.36 -15.29
C GLN A 103 -21.45 -23.31 -15.62
N ILE A 104 -21.42 -24.53 -15.07
CA ILE A 104 -20.33 -25.50 -15.32
C ILE A 104 -20.63 -26.40 -16.54
N LEU A 105 -21.87 -26.43 -17.05
CA LEU A 105 -22.25 -27.25 -18.21
C LEU A 105 -21.85 -26.68 -19.57
N ASP A 106 -21.34 -25.44 -19.64
CA ASP A 106 -20.93 -24.81 -20.91
C ASP A 106 -19.44 -24.99 -21.26
N LEU A 107 -18.68 -25.80 -20.51
CA LEU A 107 -17.28 -26.13 -20.83
C LEU A 107 -17.07 -27.59 -21.33
N SER A 108 -18.13 -28.26 -21.81
CA SER A 108 -17.99 -29.55 -22.52
C SER A 108 -17.57 -29.37 -23.98
#